data_AF-A0A8T0BCW5-F1
#
_entry.id   AF-A0A8T0BCW5-F1
#
_cell.length_a   1.000
_cell.length_b   1.000
_cell.length_c   1.000
_cell.angle_alpha   90.00
_cell.angle_beta   90.00
_cell.angle_gamma   90.00
#
_symmetry.space_group_name_H-M   'P 1'
#
loop_
_entity.id
_entity.type
_entity.pdbx_description
1 polymer ?
#
loop_
_entity_poly.entity_id
_entity_poly.type
_entity_poly.pdbx_seq_one_letter_code
_entity_poly.pdbx_strand_id
1 'polypeptide(L)'
;MSPAIQLGFLLLCLVVADSCAVSHEPRMKNMRQNELMSLSDSSPHEQGDDEEQKGAIRCAACKKLMSRTMPSISTDLKKKLWRICHQFVKAYQPLCMSRVMKIHKTVMNFLYPNSSPYDACVKFKMCKKSRPNT
;
A
#
# COMPACT_ATOMS: atom_id res chain seq x y z
N MET A 1 -6.09 -21.18 -12.60
CA MET A 1 -5.45 -19.91 -12.16
C MET A 1 -4.36 -19.56 -13.15
N SER A 2 -4.34 -18.35 -13.69
CA SER A 2 -3.38 -17.96 -14.72
C SER A 2 -1.97 -17.77 -14.12
N PRO A 3 -0.90 -18.31 -14.72
CA PRO A 3 0.47 -18.26 -14.17
C PRO A 3 0.97 -16.82 -13.93
N ALA A 4 0.43 -15.83 -14.66
CA ALA A 4 0.74 -14.41 -14.45
C ALA A 4 0.25 -13.87 -13.08
N ILE A 5 -0.86 -14.39 -12.56
CA ILE A 5 -1.43 -13.98 -11.26
C ILE A 5 -0.56 -14.51 -10.12
N GLN A 6 -0.06 -15.74 -10.28
CA GLN A 6 0.79 -16.40 -9.30
C GLN A 6 2.15 -15.71 -9.17
N LEU A 7 2.74 -15.31 -10.30
CA LEU A 7 3.97 -14.50 -10.32
C LEU A 7 3.76 -13.12 -9.68
N GLY A 8 2.61 -12.49 -9.94
CA GLY A 8 2.26 -11.19 -9.36
C GLY A 8 2.13 -11.24 -7.83
N PHE A 9 1.52 -12.31 -7.31
CA PHE A 9 1.40 -12.52 -5.86
C PHE A 9 2.75 -12.82 -5.21
N LEU A 10 3.60 -13.65 -5.85
CA LEU A 10 4.95 -13.95 -5.38
C LEU A 10 5.84 -12.70 -5.31
N LEU A 11 5.79 -11.83 -6.33
CA LEU A 11 6.53 -10.58 -6.34
C LEU A 11 6.02 -9.59 -5.27
N LEU A 12 4.71 -9.56 -5.03
CA LEU A 12 4.12 -8.77 -3.95
C LEU A 12 4.61 -9.28 -2.58
N CYS A 13 4.60 -10.59 -2.35
CA CYS A 13 5.10 -11.21 -1.12
C CYS A 13 6.59 -10.92 -0.88
N LEU A 14 7.44 -10.99 -1.92
CA LEU A 14 8.87 -10.68 -1.81
C LEU A 14 9.14 -9.21 -1.49
N VAL A 15 8.29 -8.28 -1.96
CA VAL A 15 8.39 -6.86 -1.62
C VAL A 15 7.98 -6.60 -0.17
N VAL A 16 6.94 -7.29 0.31
CA VAL A 16 6.45 -7.16 1.69
C VAL A 16 7.41 -7.80 2.69
N ALA A 17 7.94 -8.99 2.40
CA ALA A 17 8.86 -9.71 3.30
C ALA A 17 10.14 -8.91 3.60
N ASP A 18 10.70 -8.22 2.61
CA ASP A 18 11.86 -7.33 2.79
C ASP A 18 11.54 -6.10 3.65
N SER A 19 10.28 -5.66 3.64
CA SER A 19 9.82 -4.51 4.43
C SER A 19 9.57 -4.87 5.90
N CYS A 20 9.43 -6.16 6.21
CA CYS A 20 9.24 -6.66 7.57
C CYS A 20 10.56 -6.95 8.31
N ALA A 21 11.70 -7.01 7.60
CA ALA A 21 13.01 -7.28 8.19
C ALA A 21 13.66 -6.06 8.87
N VAL A 22 13.06 -4.86 8.76
CA VAL A 22 13.49 -3.64 9.47
C VAL A 22 12.32 -3.14 10.33
N SER A 23 12.07 -3.84 11.43
CA SER A 23 11.33 -3.26 12.55
C SER A 23 12.30 -3.17 13.73
N HIS A 24 13.11 -2.11 13.72
CA HIS A 24 13.70 -1.60 14.95
C HIS A 24 12.51 -1.11 15.80
N GLU A 25 12.25 -1.75 16.93
CA GLU A 25 11.28 -1.25 17.92
C GLU A 25 11.57 0.24 18.20
N PRO A 26 10.64 1.16 17.94
CA PRO A 26 10.62 2.39 18.71
C PRO A 26 9.96 2.03 20.04
N ARG A 27 10.80 1.78 21.06
CA ARG A 27 10.39 1.69 22.47
C ARG A 27 9.81 3.05 22.89
N MET A 28 8.54 3.29 22.60
CA MET A 28 7.79 4.43 23.14
C MET A 28 7.46 4.15 24.60
N LYS A 29 8.35 4.62 25.47
CA LYS A 29 8.13 4.71 26.92
C LYS A 29 7.03 5.75 27.19
N ASN A 30 5.96 5.30 27.85
CA ASN A 30 5.03 6.02 28.72
C ASN A 30 4.59 7.44 28.32
N MET A 31 3.37 7.56 27.77
CA MET A 31 2.46 8.66 28.16
C MET A 31 1.00 8.31 27.83
N ARG A 32 0.19 8.19 28.90
CA ARG A 32 -1.28 8.03 28.94
C ARG A 32 -1.90 6.80 28.28
N GLN A 33 -1.85 5.67 29.00
CA GLN A 33 -2.68 4.49 28.72
C GLN A 33 -3.89 4.36 29.67
N ASN A 34 -4.17 5.37 30.51
CA ASN A 34 -5.14 5.25 31.60
C ASN A 34 -6.43 6.07 31.42
N GLU A 35 -6.69 6.68 30.25
CA GLU A 35 -7.92 7.46 30.03
C GLU A 35 -8.84 6.90 28.92
N LEU A 36 -8.47 5.79 28.25
CA LEU A 36 -9.27 5.23 27.16
C LEU A 36 -10.01 3.91 27.50
N MET A 37 -10.15 3.60 28.79
CA MET A 37 -10.79 2.36 29.27
C MET A 37 -12.07 2.59 30.10
N SER A 38 -12.62 3.80 30.07
CA SER A 38 -13.75 4.19 30.93
C SER A 38 -14.88 4.91 30.18
N LEU A 39 -15.20 4.48 28.96
CA LEU A 39 -16.43 4.94 28.29
C LEU A 39 -17.08 3.82 27.49
N SER A 40 -17.28 2.68 28.15
CA SER A 40 -18.15 1.61 27.69
C SER A 40 -19.15 1.32 28.78
N ASP A 41 -20.08 2.26 29.02
CA ASP A 41 -21.33 1.96 29.69
C ASP A 41 -22.45 2.86 29.19
N SER A 42 -23.41 2.21 28.53
CA SER A 42 -24.83 2.58 28.35
C SER A 42 -25.21 3.92 27.69
N SER A 43 -25.71 3.85 26.45
CA SER A 43 -27.00 4.47 26.07
C SER A 43 -27.53 3.95 24.71
N PRO A 44 -28.86 3.79 24.51
CA PRO A 44 -29.48 3.40 23.24
C PRO A 44 -29.83 4.60 22.33
N HIS A 45 -29.74 4.40 21.00
CA HIS A 45 -29.89 5.37 19.88
C HIS A 45 -28.68 6.31 19.70
N GLU A 46 -27.95 6.38 18.57
CA GLU A 46 -28.38 6.54 17.17
C GLU A 46 -27.49 5.74 16.19
N GLN A 47 -28.10 4.99 15.28
CA GLN A 47 -27.45 3.94 14.47
C GLN A 47 -27.11 4.42 13.04
N GLY A 48 -26.64 5.66 12.90
CA GLY A 48 -26.36 6.29 11.59
C GLY A 48 -24.94 6.84 11.41
N ASP A 49 -24.37 7.49 12.43
CA ASP A 49 -23.17 8.32 12.26
C ASP A 49 -21.84 7.58 12.47
N ASP A 50 -21.89 6.50 13.25
CA ASP A 50 -20.70 5.81 13.75
C ASP A 50 -19.95 5.03 12.64
N GLU A 51 -20.68 4.45 11.68
CA GLU A 51 -20.10 3.75 10.52
C GLU A 51 -19.56 4.70 9.46
N GLU A 52 -20.19 5.87 9.29
CA GLU A 52 -19.70 6.89 8.36
C GLU A 52 -18.41 7.51 8.84
N GLN A 53 -18.33 7.85 10.14
CA GLN A 53 -17.14 8.42 10.75
C GLN A 53 -15.97 7.41 10.80
N LYS A 54 -16.23 6.14 11.13
CA LYS A 54 -15.22 5.06 11.05
C LYS A 54 -14.74 4.84 9.62
N GLY A 55 -15.64 4.92 8.63
CA GLY A 55 -15.29 4.87 7.21
C GLY A 55 -14.38 6.02 6.77
N ALA A 56 -14.66 7.24 7.22
CA ALA A 56 -13.86 8.42 6.92
C ALA A 56 -12.43 8.31 7.49
N ILE A 57 -12.30 7.86 8.74
CA ILE A 57 -11.00 7.66 9.39
C ILE A 57 -10.17 6.59 8.67
N ARG A 58 -10.76 5.44 8.34
CA ARG A 58 -10.08 4.36 7.58
C ARG A 58 -9.58 4.86 6.22
N CYS A 59 -10.41 5.61 5.51
CA CYS A 59 -10.03 6.19 4.23
C CYS A 59 -8.89 7.20 4.36
N ALA A 60 -8.95 8.10 5.35
CA ALA A 60 -7.91 9.08 5.61
C ALA A 60 -6.56 8.44 5.96
N ALA A 61 -6.58 7.43 6.85
CA ALA A 61 -5.39 6.68 7.23
C ALA A 61 -4.76 5.97 6.03
N CYS A 62 -5.59 5.29 5.22
CA CYS A 62 -5.10 4.63 4.00
C CYS A 62 -4.48 5.62 3.03
N LYS A 63 -5.15 6.76 2.73
CA LYS A 63 -4.60 7.77 1.81
C LYS A 63 -3.24 8.26 2.31
N LYS A 64 -3.13 8.58 3.60
CA LYS A 64 -1.88 9.07 4.19
C LYS A 64 -0.76 8.04 4.07
N LEU A 65 -1.07 6.77 4.33
CA LEU A 65 -0.12 5.66 4.17
C LEU A 65 0.33 5.55 2.71
N MET A 66 -0.61 5.45 1.77
CA MET A 66 -0.33 5.29 0.34
C MET A 66 0.47 6.47 -0.22
N SER A 67 0.13 7.71 0.14
CA SER A 67 0.89 8.89 -0.28
C SER A 67 2.32 8.90 0.24
N ARG A 68 2.55 8.39 1.45
CA ARG A 68 3.89 8.32 2.06
C ARG A 68 4.74 7.19 1.47
N THR A 69 4.13 6.05 1.18
CA THR A 69 4.87 4.85 0.72
C THR A 69 5.06 4.79 -0.79
N MET A 70 4.20 5.43 -1.59
CA MET A 70 4.29 5.36 -3.05
C MET A 70 5.68 5.72 -3.62
N PRO A 71 6.34 6.82 -3.18
CA PRO A 71 7.65 7.18 -3.71
C PRO A 71 8.74 6.16 -3.34
N SER A 72 8.74 5.67 -2.09
CA SER A 72 9.74 4.70 -1.63
C SER A 72 9.56 3.35 -2.32
N ILE A 73 8.34 2.82 -2.37
CA ILE A 73 8.03 1.56 -3.05
C ILE A 73 8.42 1.63 -4.54
N SER A 74 8.08 2.72 -5.23
CA SER A 74 8.46 2.92 -6.63
C SER A 74 9.98 2.89 -6.82
N THR A 75 10.71 3.59 -5.95
CA THR A 75 12.16 3.72 -6.01
C THR A 75 12.84 2.39 -5.71
N ASP A 76 12.42 1.70 -4.67
CA ASP A 76 13.02 0.44 -4.24
C ASP A 76 12.74 -0.68 -5.24
N LEU A 77 11.52 -0.73 -5.80
CA LEU A 77 11.19 -1.65 -6.88
C LEU A 77 12.09 -1.39 -8.10
N LYS A 78 12.24 -0.12 -8.52
CA LYS A 78 13.11 0.24 -9.64
C LYS A 78 14.56 -0.19 -9.39
N LYS A 79 15.08 0.04 -8.18
CA LYS A 79 16.44 -0.39 -7.78
C LYS A 79 16.60 -1.91 -7.85
N LYS A 80 15.65 -2.67 -7.30
CA LYS A 80 15.67 -4.15 -7.34
C LYS A 80 15.67 -4.68 -8.78
N LEU A 81 14.80 -4.13 -9.62
CA LEU A 81 14.72 -4.47 -11.04
C LEU A 81 15.99 -4.12 -11.81
N TRP A 82 16.60 -2.98 -11.51
CA TRP A 82 17.86 -2.56 -12.13
C TRP A 82 19.00 -3.52 -11.76
N ARG A 83 19.09 -3.95 -10.48
CA ARG A 83 20.09 -4.94 -10.04
C ARG A 83 19.97 -6.26 -10.79
N ILE A 84 18.76 -6.73 -11.08
CA ILE A 84 18.53 -7.94 -11.87
C ILE A 84 19.16 -7.79 -13.26
N CYS A 85 18.93 -6.66 -13.93
CA CYS A 85 19.51 -6.45 -15.26
C CYS A 85 21.03 -6.31 -15.28
N HIS A 86 21.64 -5.84 -14.19
CA HIS A 86 23.10 -5.77 -14.07
C HIS A 86 23.79 -7.14 -13.99
N GLN A 87 23.04 -8.21 -13.69
CA GLN A 87 23.56 -9.58 -13.71
C GLN A 87 23.68 -10.13 -15.14
N PHE A 88 23.03 -9.51 -16.12
CA PHE A 88 23.12 -9.92 -17.52
C PHE A 88 24.39 -9.36 -18.18
N VAL A 89 24.90 -10.10 -19.17
CA VAL A 89 25.98 -9.60 -20.04
C VAL A 89 25.56 -8.30 -20.73
N LYS A 90 26.53 -7.39 -20.96
CA LYS A 90 26.29 -6.02 -21.45
C LYS A 90 25.36 -5.95 -22.67
N ALA A 91 25.48 -6.90 -23.59
CA ALA A 91 24.65 -6.97 -24.80
C ALA A 91 23.14 -7.11 -24.50
N TYR A 92 22.75 -7.78 -23.42
CA TYR A 92 21.34 -7.97 -23.05
C TYR A 92 20.81 -6.94 -22.05
N GLN A 93 21.68 -6.10 -21.46
CA GLN A 93 21.25 -5.12 -20.46
C GLN A 93 20.18 -4.16 -20.98
N PRO A 94 20.27 -3.57 -22.20
CA PRO A 94 19.22 -2.68 -22.72
C PRO A 94 17.87 -3.38 -22.88
N LEU A 95 17.89 -4.62 -23.40
CA LEU A 95 16.69 -5.42 -23.56
C LEU A 95 16.06 -5.76 -22.20
N CYS A 96 16.88 -6.16 -21.21
CA CYS A 96 16.42 -6.40 -19.85
C CYS A 96 15.81 -5.14 -19.25
N MET A 97 16.48 -3.99 -19.34
CA MET A 97 16.00 -2.71 -18.81
C MET A 97 14.62 -2.34 -19.38
N SER A 98 14.42 -2.53 -20.69
CA SER A 98 13.11 -2.30 -21.33
C SER A 98 12.02 -3.20 -20.74
N ARG A 99 12.32 -4.48 -20.49
CA ARG A 99 11.37 -5.44 -19.91
C ARG A 99 11.04 -5.12 -18.46
N VAL A 100 12.05 -4.86 -17.63
CA VAL A 100 11.82 -4.59 -16.20
C VAL A 100 11.12 -3.24 -15.98
N MET A 101 11.32 -2.24 -16.83
CA MET A 101 10.55 -0.99 -16.75
C MET A 101 9.06 -1.20 -17.03
N LYS A 102 8.69 -2.16 -17.89
CA LYS A 102 7.28 -2.54 -18.07
C LYS A 102 6.73 -3.21 -16.81
N ILE A 103 7.51 -4.10 -16.18
CA ILE A 103 7.13 -4.73 -14.92
C ILE A 103 6.93 -3.69 -13.82
N HIS A 104 7.86 -2.74 -13.68
CA HIS A 104 7.76 -1.62 -12.74
C HIS A 104 6.43 -0.87 -12.93
N LYS A 105 6.13 -0.46 -14.17
CA LYS A 105 4.88 0.24 -14.50
C LYS A 105 3.66 -0.60 -14.15
N THR A 106 3.64 -1.89 -14.48
CA THR A 106 2.51 -2.78 -14.18
C THR A 106 2.27 -2.92 -12.68
N VAL A 107 3.34 -3.15 -11.90
CA VAL A 107 3.24 -3.28 -10.44
C VAL A 107 2.79 -1.96 -9.81
N MET A 108 3.36 -0.84 -10.24
CA MET A 108 2.97 0.48 -9.74
C MET A 108 1.52 0.82 -10.07
N ASN A 109 1.06 0.55 -11.29
CA ASN A 109 -0.35 0.73 -11.66
C ASN A 109 -1.28 -0.21 -10.90
N PHE A 110 -0.81 -1.39 -10.53
CA PHE A 110 -1.60 -2.31 -9.72
C PHE A 110 -1.75 -1.80 -8.28
N LEU A 111 -0.68 -1.32 -7.67
CA LEU A 111 -0.69 -0.81 -6.29
C LEU A 111 -1.33 0.58 -6.19
N TYR A 112 -1.04 1.43 -7.17
CA TYR A 112 -1.45 2.83 -7.24
C TYR A 112 -2.09 3.09 -8.61
N PRO A 113 -3.35 2.66 -8.82
CA PRO A 113 -4.08 2.95 -10.04
C PRO A 113 -4.07 4.45 -10.32
N ASN A 114 -3.82 4.83 -11.58
CA ASN A 114 -3.71 6.23 -12.00
C ASN A 114 -2.69 7.07 -11.20
N SER A 115 -1.70 6.44 -10.58
CA SER A 115 -0.77 7.08 -9.64
C SER A 115 -1.48 7.82 -8.50
N SER A 116 -2.67 7.32 -8.10
CA SER A 116 -3.55 7.94 -7.11
C SER A 116 -3.56 7.13 -5.81
N PRO A 117 -3.08 7.69 -4.69
CA PRO A 117 -3.24 7.11 -3.37
C PRO A 117 -4.70 6.86 -2.98
N TYR A 118 -5.63 7.69 -3.45
CA TYR A 118 -7.05 7.51 -3.21
C TYR A 118 -7.59 6.30 -3.98
N ASP A 119 -7.24 6.15 -5.26
CA ASP A 119 -7.71 5.02 -6.08
C ASP A 119 -7.17 3.70 -5.54
N ALA A 120 -5.94 3.69 -5.00
CA ALA A 120 -5.40 2.57 -4.25
C ALA A 120 -6.30 2.22 -3.05
N CYS A 121 -6.69 3.21 -2.25
CA CYS A 121 -7.55 3.00 -1.09
C CYS A 121 -8.98 2.58 -1.45
N VAL A 122 -9.52 3.05 -2.57
CA VAL A 122 -10.80 2.54 -3.11
C VAL A 122 -10.66 1.07 -3.51
N LYS A 123 -9.55 0.71 -4.19
CA LYS A 123 -9.25 -0.68 -4.56
C LYS A 123 -9.12 -1.59 -3.33
N PHE A 124 -8.50 -1.11 -2.26
CA PHE A 124 -8.39 -1.83 -0.98
C PHE A 124 -9.65 -1.74 -0.12
N LYS A 125 -10.75 -1.18 -0.62
CA LYS A 125 -12.03 -1.00 0.10
C LYS A 125 -11.91 -0.20 1.40
N MET A 126 -10.88 0.63 1.51
CA MET A 126 -10.67 1.55 2.63
C MET A 126 -11.41 2.88 2.41
N CYS A 127 -11.65 3.24 1.15
CA CYS A 127 -12.45 4.40 0.75
C CYS A 127 -13.65 3.94 -0.09
N LYS A 128 -14.80 4.60 0.09
CA LYS A 128 -15.94 4.48 -0.84
C LYS A 128 -15.57 5.17 -2.16
N LYS A 129 -15.94 4.57 -3.29
CA LYS A 129 -15.84 5.23 -4.60
C LYS A 129 -16.77 6.44 -4.61
N SER A 130 -16.28 7.63 -4.96
CA SER A 130 -17.15 8.77 -5.15
C SER A 130 -18.18 8.43 -6.24
N ARG A 131 -19.47 8.60 -5.93
CA ARG A 131 -20.49 8.54 -6.98
C ARG A 131 -20.33 9.81 -7.83
N PRO A 132 -20.38 9.72 -9.17
CA PRO A 132 -20.48 10.92 -9.99
C PRO A 132 -21.80 11.62 -9.61
N ASN A 133 -21.73 12.90 -9.23
CA ASN A 133 -22.91 13.73 -9.05
C ASN A 133 -23.66 13.73 -10.39
N THR A 134 -24.87 13.19 -10.39
CA THR A 134 -25.81 13.25 -11.53
C THR A 134 -26.67 14.49 -11.34
#